data_AF-A0A9J8DGH4-F1
#
_entry.id   AF-A0A9J8DGH4-F1
#
_cell.length_a   1.000
_cell.length_b   1.000
_cell.length_c   1.000
_cell.angle_alpha   90.00
_cell.angle_beta   90.00
_cell.angle_gamma   90.00
#
_symmetry.space_group_name_H-M   'P 1'
#
loop_
_entity.id
_entity.type
_entity.pdbx_description
1 polymer ?
#
loop_
_entity_poly.entity_id
_entity_poly.type
_entity_poly.pdbx_seq_one_letter_code
_entity_poly.pdbx_strand_id
1 'polypeptide(L)'
;MYLGAASNNLAATSLLFFQESVEKFGFPLRVRADQGVENVDIARLMFTVRGTGRGSFISGKSVHNQRIERLWRDLWVAVTNIYYDVLHYLEEEGFLNIANATHLLCCHYVFLPRLQDSLDTFRSGWDNHPIRTEGHMTPNQLWELGRIHHPIQGPENMEVRTVLWCYCCSFRASSKQD
;
A
#
# COMPACT_ATOMS: atom_id res chain seq x y z
N MET A 1 2.67 -6.22 6.47
CA MET A 1 1.76 -5.28 5.78
C MET A 1 2.57 -4.25 4.98
N TYR A 2 1.97 -3.51 4.04
CA TYR A 2 2.60 -2.37 3.37
C TYR A 2 1.70 -1.13 3.48
N LEU A 3 2.28 0.01 3.88
CA LEU A 3 1.62 1.33 3.98
C LEU A 3 2.58 2.38 3.42
N GLY A 4 2.12 3.16 2.44
CA GLY A 4 2.90 4.21 1.80
C GLY A 4 2.08 5.49 1.64
N ALA A 5 2.67 6.62 1.97
CA ALA A 5 2.09 7.95 1.76
C ALA A 5 2.55 8.52 0.41
N ALA A 6 1.62 9.11 -0.33
CA ALA A 6 1.89 9.75 -1.61
C ALA A 6 1.16 11.09 -1.73
N SER A 7 1.67 11.97 -2.58
CA SER A 7 1.10 13.29 -2.87
C SER A 7 0.10 13.27 -4.03
N ASN A 8 -0.20 12.09 -4.59
CA ASN A 8 -1.10 11.92 -5.72
C ASN A 8 -1.78 10.54 -5.67
N ASN A 9 -2.80 10.36 -6.52
CA ASN A 9 -3.57 9.11 -6.64
C ASN A 9 -3.41 8.46 -8.03
N LEU A 10 -2.19 8.48 -8.58
CA LEU A 10 -1.92 7.90 -9.90
C LEU A 10 -1.79 6.38 -9.83
N ALA A 11 -2.26 5.68 -10.87
CA ALA A 11 -2.15 4.22 -10.95
C ALA A 11 -0.70 3.72 -10.89
N ALA A 12 0.25 4.48 -11.45
CA ALA A 12 1.67 4.18 -11.37
C ALA A 12 2.22 4.23 -9.93
N THR A 13 1.72 5.15 -9.10
CA THR A 13 2.13 5.26 -7.69
C THR A 13 1.59 4.09 -6.87
N SER A 14 0.31 3.73 -7.06
CA SER A 14 -0.27 2.53 -6.44
C SER A 14 0.44 1.25 -6.88
N LEU A 15 0.83 1.16 -8.16
CA LEU A 15 1.62 0.03 -8.68
C LEU A 15 2.99 -0.05 -8.00
N LEU A 16 3.68 1.07 -7.82
CA LEU A 16 4.99 1.12 -7.16
C LEU A 16 4.90 0.56 -5.73
N PHE A 17 3.94 1.04 -4.96
CA PHE A 17 3.65 0.52 -3.62
C PHE A 17 3.34 -0.98 -3.60
N PHE A 18 2.58 -1.46 -4.58
CA PHE A 18 2.30 -2.88 -4.73
C PHE A 18 3.55 -3.68 -5.06
N GLN A 19 4.43 -3.17 -5.93
CA GLN A 19 5.68 -3.84 -6.31
C GLN A 19 6.65 -3.95 -5.13
N GLU A 20 6.84 -2.90 -4.34
CA GLU A 20 7.66 -2.95 -3.13
C GLU A 20 7.16 -4.00 -2.13
N SER A 21 5.83 -4.15 -2.02
CA SER A 21 5.22 -5.21 -1.21
C SER A 21 5.51 -6.59 -1.79
N VAL A 22 5.40 -6.77 -3.11
CA VAL A 22 5.70 -8.02 -3.81
C VAL A 22 7.18 -8.42 -3.69
N GLU A 23 8.11 -7.47 -3.69
CA GLU A 23 9.53 -7.76 -3.46
C GLU A 23 9.77 -8.37 -2.07
N LYS A 24 9.04 -7.90 -1.06
CA LYS A 24 9.18 -8.36 0.33
C LYS A 24 8.42 -9.65 0.60
N PHE A 25 7.20 -9.79 0.06
CA PHE A 25 6.26 -10.84 0.45
C PHE A 25 5.97 -11.86 -0.66
N GLY A 26 6.41 -11.60 -1.89
CA GLY A 26 6.08 -12.36 -3.07
C GLY A 26 4.72 -12.00 -3.67
N PHE A 27 4.42 -12.54 -4.85
CA PHE A 27 3.15 -12.27 -5.53
C PHE A 27 1.98 -13.00 -4.85
N PRO A 28 0.87 -12.30 -4.55
CA PRO A 28 -0.34 -12.97 -4.11
C PRO A 28 -0.95 -13.81 -5.24
N LEU A 29 -1.84 -14.73 -4.89
CA LEU A 29 -2.67 -15.45 -5.87
C LEU A 29 -3.78 -14.58 -6.44
N ARG A 30 -4.36 -13.72 -5.59
CA ARG A 30 -5.47 -12.84 -5.93
C ARG A 30 -5.30 -11.51 -5.21
N VAL A 31 -5.62 -10.42 -5.89
CA VAL A 31 -5.76 -9.09 -5.28
C VAL A 31 -7.21 -8.70 -5.31
N ARG A 32 -7.69 -8.08 -4.23
CA ARG A 32 -9.01 -7.48 -4.16
C ARG A 32 -8.86 -5.99 -3.92
N ALA A 33 -9.55 -5.18 -4.72
CA ALA A 33 -9.62 -3.74 -4.55
C ALA A 33 -11.04 -3.24 -4.88
N ASP A 34 -11.29 -1.98 -4.61
CA ASP A 34 -12.48 -1.28 -5.05
C ASP A 34 -12.43 -0.95 -6.55
N GLN A 35 -13.45 -0.23 -7.03
CA GLN A 35 -13.54 0.24 -8.42
C GLN A 35 -12.87 1.61 -8.56
N GLY A 36 -11.56 1.63 -8.39
CA GLY A 36 -10.73 2.82 -8.52
C GLY A 36 -9.81 2.78 -9.74
N VAL A 37 -9.60 3.94 -10.38
CA VAL A 37 -8.69 4.06 -11.54
C VAL A 37 -7.23 3.90 -11.14
N GLU A 38 -6.90 4.18 -9.88
CA GLU A 38 -5.58 3.98 -9.29
C GLU A 38 -5.18 2.49 -9.20
N ASN A 39 -6.14 1.57 -9.27
CA ASN A 39 -5.86 0.13 -9.18
C ASN A 39 -5.69 -0.54 -10.55
N VAL A 40 -5.86 0.20 -11.65
CA VAL A 40 -5.84 -0.34 -13.02
C VAL A 40 -4.50 -1.01 -13.35
N ASP A 41 -3.38 -0.40 -12.95
CA ASP A 41 -2.06 -0.94 -13.25
C ASP A 41 -1.75 -2.20 -12.42
N ILE A 42 -2.22 -2.25 -11.16
CA ILE A 42 -2.14 -3.46 -10.33
C ILE A 42 -2.96 -4.59 -10.96
N ALA A 43 -4.16 -4.29 -11.45
CA ALA A 43 -5.00 -5.28 -12.13
C ALA A 43 -4.31 -5.83 -13.40
N ARG A 44 -3.76 -4.94 -14.23
CA ARG A 44 -2.98 -5.33 -15.43
C ARG A 44 -1.80 -6.22 -15.07
N LEU A 45 -1.03 -5.83 -14.05
CA LEU A 45 0.10 -6.63 -13.56
C LEU A 45 -0.36 -8.01 -13.09
N MET A 46 -1.42 -8.09 -12.27
CA MET A 46 -1.95 -9.35 -11.75
C MET A 46 -2.49 -10.26 -12.85
N PHE A 47 -3.15 -9.73 -13.88
CA PHE A 47 -3.56 -10.52 -15.05
C PHE A 47 -2.36 -11.03 -15.86
N THR A 48 -1.27 -10.26 -15.93
CA THR A 48 -0.04 -10.67 -16.62
C THR A 48 0.70 -11.76 -15.85
N VAL A 49 0.76 -11.64 -14.52
CA VAL A 49 1.51 -12.54 -13.63
C VAL A 49 0.76 -13.85 -13.35
N ARG A 50 -0.56 -13.77 -13.13
CA ARG A 50 -1.40 -14.91 -12.70
C ARG A 50 -2.40 -15.37 -13.77
N GLY A 51 -2.51 -14.67 -14.89
CA GLY A 51 -3.47 -14.97 -15.97
C GLY A 51 -4.88 -14.42 -15.71
N THR A 52 -5.74 -14.53 -16.72
CA THR A 52 -7.16 -14.13 -16.66
C THR A 52 -8.07 -15.31 -16.29
N GLY A 53 -9.34 -15.04 -15.97
CA GLY A 53 -10.35 -16.10 -15.77
C GLY A 53 -10.35 -16.85 -14.43
N ARG A 54 -9.39 -16.56 -13.52
CA ARG A 54 -9.26 -17.24 -12.21
C ARG A 54 -9.36 -16.33 -10.97
N GLY A 55 -9.83 -15.10 -11.19
CA GLY A 55 -9.99 -14.10 -10.14
C GLY A 55 -8.67 -13.51 -9.64
N SER A 56 -7.65 -13.42 -10.49
CA SER A 56 -6.33 -12.83 -10.17
C SER A 56 -6.42 -11.40 -9.64
N PHE A 57 -7.39 -10.65 -10.15
CA PHE A 57 -7.82 -9.37 -9.59
C PHE A 57 -9.34 -9.37 -9.46
N ILE A 58 -9.84 -8.96 -8.31
CA ILE A 58 -11.27 -8.88 -7.98
C ILE A 58 -11.59 -7.44 -7.65
N SER A 59 -12.33 -6.78 -8.54
CA SER A 59 -12.92 -5.47 -8.23
C SER A 59 -14.34 -5.66 -7.70
N GLY A 60 -14.70 -4.93 -6.65
CA GLY A 60 -16.05 -5.01 -6.09
C GLY A 60 -16.37 -3.85 -5.16
N LYS A 61 -17.64 -3.79 -4.71
CA LYS A 61 -18.11 -2.75 -3.79
C LYS A 61 -17.30 -2.75 -2.49
N SER A 62 -17.00 -1.55 -1.97
CA SER A 62 -16.28 -1.31 -0.71
C SER A 62 -16.84 -2.12 0.46
N VAL A 63 -18.16 -2.29 0.56
CA VAL A 63 -18.83 -3.04 1.66
C VAL A 63 -18.36 -4.48 1.84
N HIS A 64 -17.70 -5.09 0.85
CA HIS A 64 -17.14 -6.44 0.96
C HIS A 64 -15.66 -6.45 1.37
N ASN A 65 -15.03 -5.28 1.51
CA ASN A 65 -13.63 -5.08 1.85
C ASN A 65 -13.45 -4.92 3.38
N GLN A 66 -14.24 -5.67 4.17
CA GLN A 66 -14.32 -5.54 5.63
C GLN A 66 -12.97 -5.63 6.35
N ARG A 67 -12.04 -6.46 5.88
CA ARG A 67 -10.71 -6.63 6.50
C ARG A 67 -9.86 -5.36 6.37
N ILE A 68 -9.83 -4.76 5.18
CA ILE A 68 -9.07 -3.53 4.97
C ILE A 68 -9.79 -2.34 5.64
N GLU A 69 -11.13 -2.32 5.66
CA GLU A 69 -11.90 -1.31 6.41
C GLU A 69 -11.63 -1.37 7.92
N ARG A 70 -11.42 -2.56 8.49
CA ARG A 70 -11.01 -2.70 9.89
C ARG A 70 -9.62 -2.11 10.13
N LEU A 71 -8.65 -2.47 9.29
CA LEU A 71 -7.30 -1.92 9.36
C LEU A 71 -7.32 -0.39 9.23
N TRP A 72 -8.09 0.14 8.28
CA TRP A 72 -8.25 1.59 8.09
C TRP A 72 -8.79 2.29 9.33
N ARG A 73 -9.73 1.66 10.06
CA ARG A 73 -10.20 2.19 11.35
C ARG A 73 -9.09 2.25 12.38
N ASP A 74 -8.29 1.20 12.51
CA ASP A 74 -7.19 1.15 13.47
C ASP A 74 -6.09 2.17 13.10
N LEU A 75 -5.81 2.34 11.81
CA LEU A 75 -4.89 3.35 11.28
C LEU A 75 -5.41 4.79 11.50
N TRP A 76 -6.72 4.99 11.33
CA TRP A 76 -7.37 6.27 11.57
C TRP A 76 -7.21 6.73 13.00
N VAL A 77 -7.55 5.86 13.95
CA VAL A 77 -7.49 6.15 15.38
C VAL A 77 -6.05 6.39 15.86
N ALA A 78 -5.08 5.68 15.28
CA ALA A 78 -3.69 5.72 15.74
C ALA A 78 -2.84 6.79 15.05
N VAL A 79 -3.11 7.12 13.79
CA VAL A 79 -2.21 7.92 12.96
C VAL A 79 -2.94 9.04 12.24
N THR A 80 -3.86 8.72 11.33
CA THR A 80 -4.27 9.70 10.31
C THR A 80 -5.22 10.77 10.83
N ASN A 81 -5.92 10.54 11.95
CA ASN A 81 -6.78 11.56 12.57
C ASN A 81 -5.98 12.80 12.99
N ILE A 82 -4.76 12.65 13.52
CA ILE A 82 -3.91 13.77 13.94
C ILE A 82 -3.58 14.67 12.75
N TYR A 83 -3.21 14.07 11.62
CA TYR A 83 -2.89 14.81 10.40
C TYR A 83 -4.13 15.47 9.82
N TYR A 84 -5.27 14.77 9.84
CA TYR A 84 -6.55 15.31 9.41
C TYR A 84 -6.93 16.56 10.21
N ASP A 85 -6.87 16.50 11.54
CA ASP A 85 -7.24 17.61 12.42
C ASP A 85 -6.32 18.81 12.20
N VAL A 86 -5.00 18.60 12.08
CA VAL A 86 -4.04 19.68 11.83
C VAL A 86 -4.25 20.33 10.47
N LEU A 87 -4.43 19.52 9.41
CA LEU A 87 -4.59 20.05 8.06
C LEU A 87 -5.91 20.81 7.89
N HIS A 88 -7.00 20.32 8.48
CA HIS A 88 -8.27 21.05 8.46
C HIS A 88 -8.21 22.32 9.29
N TYR A 89 -7.56 22.30 10.45
CA TYR A 89 -7.35 23.53 11.22
C TYR A 89 -6.59 24.59 10.39
N LEU A 90 -5.53 24.18 9.68
CA LEU A 90 -4.78 25.10 8.82
C LEU A 90 -5.64 25.65 7.66
N GLU A 91 -6.55 24.84 7.11
CA GLU A 91 -7.47 25.26 6.05
C GLU A 91 -8.53 26.23 6.57
N GLU A 92 -9.17 25.92 7.70
CA GLU A 92 -10.22 26.72 8.33
C GLU A 92 -9.71 28.11 8.75
N GLU A 93 -8.48 28.19 9.29
CA GLU A 93 -7.84 29.45 9.67
C GLU A 93 -7.20 30.19 8.48
N GLY A 94 -7.25 29.62 7.28
CA GLY A 94 -6.73 30.24 6.05
C GLY A 94 -5.21 30.18 5.87
N PHE A 95 -4.50 29.39 6.68
CA PHE A 95 -3.06 29.14 6.53
C PHE A 95 -2.75 28.16 5.38
N LEU A 96 -3.68 27.26 5.06
CA LEU A 96 -3.59 26.31 3.96
C LEU A 96 -4.68 26.63 2.92
N ASN A 97 -4.27 26.95 1.70
CA ASN A 97 -5.18 27.07 0.57
C ASN A 97 -4.92 25.92 -0.41
N ILE A 98 -5.86 24.99 -0.51
CA ILE A 98 -5.75 23.80 -1.38
C ILE A 98 -5.72 24.13 -2.88
N ALA A 99 -6.18 25.32 -3.29
CA ALA A 99 -6.07 25.79 -4.66
C ALA A 99 -4.70 26.44 -4.95
N ASN A 100 -3.89 26.70 -3.92
CA ASN A 100 -2.57 27.29 -4.07
C ASN A 100 -1.48 26.19 -4.11
N ALA A 101 -0.86 26.03 -5.28
CA ALA A 101 0.17 25.03 -5.51
C ALA A 101 1.38 25.17 -4.55
N THR A 102 1.75 26.39 -4.17
CA THR A 102 2.83 26.63 -3.20
C THR A 102 2.46 26.13 -1.81
N HIS A 103 1.22 26.36 -1.38
CA HIS A 103 0.76 25.86 -0.07
C HIS A 103 0.70 24.33 -0.07
N LEU A 104 0.19 23.71 -1.14
CA LEU A 104 0.20 22.26 -1.30
C LEU A 104 1.62 21.68 -1.29
N LEU A 105 2.57 22.32 -1.98
CA LEU A 105 3.97 21.89 -1.99
C LEU A 105 4.58 21.96 -0.59
N CYS A 106 4.41 23.08 0.12
CA CYS A 106 4.87 23.24 1.50
C CYS A 106 4.24 22.20 2.43
N CYS A 107 2.93 21.96 2.26
CA CYS A 107 2.20 20.96 3.02
C CYS A 107 2.78 19.55 2.79
N HIS A 108 2.96 19.13 1.54
CA HIS A 108 3.58 17.85 1.23
C HIS A 108 5.01 17.76 1.80
N TYR A 109 5.82 18.79 1.63
CA TYR A 109 7.19 18.83 2.14
C TYR A 109 7.26 18.64 3.66
N VAL A 110 6.35 19.27 4.40
CA VAL A 110 6.31 19.17 5.86
C VAL A 110 5.67 17.85 6.31
N PHE A 111 4.48 17.53 5.85
CA PHE A 111 3.66 16.48 6.45
C PHE A 111 3.90 15.10 5.86
N LEU A 112 4.23 14.98 4.57
CA LEU A 112 4.39 13.68 3.92
C LEU A 112 5.50 12.81 4.54
N PRO A 113 6.72 13.30 4.81
CA PRO A 113 7.74 12.48 5.48
C PRO A 113 7.36 12.11 6.93
N ARG A 114 6.68 13.01 7.65
CA ARG A 114 6.22 12.75 9.03
C ARG A 114 5.11 11.70 9.07
N LEU A 115 4.16 11.81 8.13
CA LEU A 115 3.10 10.83 7.96
C LEU A 115 3.72 9.47 7.63
N GLN A 116 4.67 9.41 6.70
CA GLN A 116 5.35 8.16 6.36
C GLN A 116 6.04 7.53 7.57
N ASP A 117 6.78 8.29 8.37
CA ASP A 117 7.41 7.80 9.61
C ASP A 117 6.39 7.26 10.64
N SER A 118 5.25 7.94 10.75
CA SER A 118 4.13 7.49 11.60
C SER A 118 3.51 6.20 11.07
N LEU A 119 3.35 6.06 9.75
CA LEU A 119 2.88 4.84 9.10
C LEU A 119 3.87 3.68 9.30
N ASP A 120 5.17 3.93 9.21
CA ASP A 120 6.21 2.94 9.43
C ASP A 120 6.24 2.44 10.88
N THR A 121 6.07 3.35 11.84
CA THR A 121 5.93 3.03 13.26
C THR A 121 4.67 2.21 13.52
N PHE A 122 3.52 2.64 12.99
CA PHE A 122 2.26 1.90 13.09
C PHE A 122 2.40 0.50 12.49
N ARG A 123 2.98 0.37 11.29
CA ARG A 123 3.21 -0.92 10.64
C ARG A 123 4.05 -1.83 11.53
N SER A 124 5.13 -1.33 12.11
CA SER A 124 6.01 -2.10 12.99
C SER A 124 5.26 -2.63 14.21
N GLY A 125 4.48 -1.79 14.87
CA GLY A 125 3.65 -2.19 16.01
C GLY A 125 2.54 -3.16 15.60
N TRP A 126 1.83 -2.87 14.51
CA TRP A 126 0.71 -3.67 14.02
C TRP A 126 1.17 -5.05 13.53
N ASP A 127 2.25 -5.17 12.77
CA ASP A 127 2.67 -6.47 12.25
C ASP A 127 3.23 -7.39 13.37
N ASN A 128 3.56 -6.84 14.55
CA ASN A 128 4.14 -7.55 15.68
C ASN A 128 3.26 -7.58 16.95
N HIS A 129 2.01 -7.10 16.89
CA HIS A 129 1.12 -7.19 18.05
C HIS A 129 0.55 -8.61 18.20
N PRO A 130 0.38 -9.13 19.42
CA PRO A 130 -0.20 -10.45 19.63
C PRO A 130 -1.72 -10.43 19.39
N ILE A 131 -2.22 -11.34 18.57
CA ILE A 131 -3.66 -11.51 18.33
C ILE A 131 -4.21 -12.54 19.33
N ARG A 132 -5.07 -12.08 20.25
CA ARG A 132 -5.63 -12.92 21.33
C ARG A 132 -6.34 -14.18 20.83
N THR A 133 -7.07 -14.08 19.73
CA THR A 133 -7.84 -15.20 19.16
C THR A 133 -6.97 -16.21 18.40
N GLU A 134 -5.73 -15.85 18.08
CA GLU A 134 -4.79 -16.66 17.31
C GLU A 134 -3.64 -17.16 18.22
N GLY A 135 -3.97 -17.52 19.46
CA GLY A 135 -2.99 -18.03 20.43
C GLY A 135 -1.89 -17.04 20.78
N HIS A 136 -2.17 -15.73 20.72
CA HIS A 136 -1.20 -14.64 20.94
C HIS A 136 -0.08 -14.56 19.88
N MET A 137 -0.23 -15.23 18.75
CA MET A 137 0.70 -15.05 17.64
C MET A 137 0.54 -13.68 16.98
N THR A 138 1.63 -13.14 16.46
CA THR A 138 1.62 -11.89 15.71
C THR A 138 1.24 -12.11 14.25
N PRO A 139 0.76 -11.06 13.54
CA PRO A 139 0.55 -11.15 12.09
C PRO A 139 1.75 -11.68 11.32
N ASN A 140 2.98 -11.26 11.67
CA ASN A 140 4.20 -11.77 11.05
C ASN A 140 4.44 -13.26 11.32
N GLN A 141 4.18 -13.74 12.54
CA GLN A 141 4.30 -15.17 12.88
C GLN A 141 3.27 -16.00 12.12
N LEU A 142 2.02 -15.55 12.07
CA LEU A 142 0.95 -16.18 11.31
C LEU A 142 1.26 -16.22 9.81
N TRP A 143 1.85 -15.15 9.28
CA TRP A 143 2.29 -15.08 7.90
C TRP A 143 3.35 -16.13 7.59
N GLU A 144 4.39 -16.23 8.42
CA GLU A 144 5.48 -17.19 8.19
C GLU A 144 5.00 -18.64 8.30
N LEU A 145 4.16 -18.95 9.29
CA LEU A 145 3.50 -20.26 9.40
C LEU A 145 2.65 -20.56 8.16
N GLY A 146 1.86 -19.59 7.70
CA GLY A 146 1.04 -19.72 6.50
C GLY A 146 1.87 -20.05 5.27
N ARG A 147 3.06 -19.45 5.12
CA ARG A 147 3.98 -19.72 4.00
C ARG A 147 4.55 -21.14 4.05
N ILE A 148 4.88 -21.65 5.24
CA ILE A 148 5.40 -23.00 5.43
C ILE A 148 4.32 -24.04 5.10
N HIS A 149 3.08 -23.82 5.56
CA HIS A 149 1.98 -24.77 5.37
C HIS A 149 1.34 -24.69 3.98
N HIS A 150 1.35 -23.52 3.34
CA HIS A 150 0.70 -23.26 2.07
C HIS A 150 1.62 -22.49 1.10
N PRO A 151 2.68 -23.15 0.57
CA PRO A 151 3.59 -22.50 -0.36
C PRO A 151 2.87 -22.09 -1.63
N ILE A 152 2.95 -20.79 -1.96
CA ILE A 152 2.40 -20.24 -3.19
C ILE A 152 3.44 -20.37 -4.30
N GLN A 153 3.07 -21.00 -5.42
CA GLN A 153 3.95 -21.10 -6.59
C GLN A 153 4.23 -19.71 -7.17
N GLY A 154 5.46 -19.51 -7.65
CA GLY A 154 5.89 -18.26 -8.30
C GLY A 154 5.10 -17.96 -9.59
N PRO A 155 5.27 -16.77 -10.18
CA PRO A 155 4.68 -16.43 -11.47
C PRO A 155 5.01 -17.47 -12.55
N GLU A 156 4.01 -17.91 -13.31
CA GLU A 156 4.18 -18.90 -14.40
C GLU A 156 4.93 -18.31 -15.61
N ASN A 157 4.87 -16.98 -15.79
CA ASN A 157 5.43 -16.29 -16.95
C ASN A 157 6.88 -15.81 -16.71
N MET A 158 7.83 -16.35 -17.48
CA MET A 158 9.26 -16.03 -17.37
C MET A 158 9.61 -14.60 -17.85
N GLU A 159 8.84 -14.01 -18.78
CA GLU A 159 8.99 -12.61 -19.23
C GLU A 159 8.70 -11.59 -18.11
N VAL A 160 7.86 -11.95 -17.14
CA VAL A 160 7.50 -11.09 -16.01
C VAL A 160 8.70 -10.85 -15.10
N ARG A 161 9.61 -11.83 -14.96
CA ARG A 161 10.88 -11.63 -14.23
C ARG A 161 11.73 -10.54 -14.89
N THR A 162 11.76 -10.50 -16.22
CA THR A 162 12.54 -9.52 -17.00
C THR A 162 11.94 -8.12 -16.92
N VAL A 163 10.60 -8.02 -17.01
CA VAL A 163 9.88 -6.75 -16.84
C VAL A 163 10.08 -6.19 -15.43
N LEU A 164 9.94 -7.02 -14.39
CA LEU A 164 10.25 -6.63 -13.00
C LEU A 164 11.69 -6.14 -12.84
N TRP A 165 12.68 -6.85 -13.42
CA TRP A 165 14.07 -6.44 -13.34
C TRP A 165 14.34 -5.12 -14.06
N CYS A 166 13.71 -4.89 -15.23
CA CYS A 166 13.83 -3.65 -16.00
C CYS A 166 13.20 -2.45 -15.27
N TYR A 167 12.02 -2.61 -14.67
CA TYR A 167 11.36 -1.55 -13.91
C TYR A 167 12.10 -1.25 -12.59
N CYS A 168 12.51 -2.27 -11.83
CA CYS A 168 13.31 -2.08 -10.61
C CYS A 168 14.68 -1.43 -10.89
N CYS A 169 15.37 -1.81 -11.97
CA CYS A 169 16.66 -1.21 -12.33
C CYS A 169 16.51 0.23 -12.85
N SER A 170 15.48 0.53 -13.63
CA SER A 170 15.25 1.88 -14.15
C SER A 170 14.90 2.86 -13.02
N PHE A 171 14.22 2.42 -11.98
CA PHE A 171 13.80 3.27 -10.88
C PHE A 171 14.92 3.56 -9.85
N ARG A 172 15.79 2.57 -9.59
CA ARG A 172 16.99 2.76 -8.76
C ARG A 172 18.00 3.75 -9.35
N ALA A 173 17.91 4.02 -10.66
CA ALA A 173 18.69 5.03 -11.34
C ALA A 173 18.10 6.44 -11.13
N SER A 174 16.77 6.59 -11.02
CA SER A 174 16.12 7.88 -10.74
C SER A 174 16.19 8.30 -9.27
N SER A 175 16.22 7.37 -8.31
CA SER A 175 16.33 7.72 -6.87
C SER A 175 17.75 8.08 -6.39
N LYS A 176 18.72 8.19 -7.30
CA LYS A 176 20.09 8.69 -7.04
C LYS A 176 20.39 10.05 -7.66
N GLN A 177 19.38 10.70 -8.24
CA GLN A 177 19.45 12.06 -8.75
C GLN A 177 18.40 12.90 -8.05
N ASP A 178 18.65 13.22 -6.77
CA ASP A 178 18.15 14.39 -6.04
C ASP A 178 19.03 14.59 -4.78
#